data_AF-A0A7K1G0J8-F1
#
_entry.id   AF-A0A7K1G0J8-F1
#
_cell.length_a   1.000
_cell.length_b   1.000
_cell.length_c   1.000
_cell.angle_alpha   90.00
_cell.angle_beta   90.00
_cell.angle_gamma   90.00
#
_symmetry.space_group_name_H-M   'P 1'
#
loop_
_entity.id
_entity.type
_entity.pdbx_description
1 polymer ?
#
loop_
_entity_poly.entity_id
_entity_poly.type
_entity_poly.pdbx_seq_one_letter_code
_entity_poly.pdbx_strand_id
1 'polypeptide(L)'
;MLFFFYLLEFNFRKNLNLFSFMRKIFLLLLALVLLNCNDVKRQDKGIEVSTKNKADLKQFKKPEIFIGQKSSEDFNSFFKSFSSDKQFRVAHIKFPLEGFNSDENEYNSKNKPYHWEKENWLFYSEEDFENTKSKDVIKTETIKKDSTIIYRIYKENSGYDIQYAFKKIENKWNLIYYSYKNL
;
A
#
# COMPACT_ATOMS: atom_id res chain seq x y z
N MET A 1 40.57 -14.46 9.43
CA MET A 1 39.77 -14.95 8.27
C MET A 1 39.00 -16.25 8.54
N LEU A 2 39.36 -17.08 9.53
CA LEU A 2 38.64 -18.34 9.85
C LEU A 2 37.44 -18.20 10.80
N PHE A 3 37.32 -17.10 11.56
CA PHE A 3 36.18 -16.87 12.47
C PHE A 3 34.89 -16.41 11.76
N PHE A 4 35.01 -15.76 10.61
CA PHE A 4 33.86 -15.28 9.83
C PHE A 4 33.11 -16.41 9.11
N PHE A 5 33.81 -17.48 8.71
CA PHE A 5 33.19 -18.65 8.08
C PHE A 5 32.34 -19.48 9.07
N TYR A 6 32.74 -19.56 10.34
CA TYR A 6 31.98 -20.31 11.35
C TYR A 6 30.66 -19.62 11.74
N LEU A 7 30.64 -18.29 11.77
CA LEU A 7 29.43 -17.51 12.05
C LEU A 7 28.44 -17.50 10.88
N LEU A 8 28.92 -17.59 9.63
CA LEU A 8 28.05 -17.74 8.46
C LEU A 8 27.43 -19.14 8.36
N GLU A 9 28.19 -20.21 8.63
CA GLU A 9 27.65 -21.57 8.63
C GLU A 9 26.65 -21.83 9.76
N PHE A 10 26.86 -21.22 10.94
CA PHE A 10 25.95 -21.38 12.07
C PHE A 10 24.58 -20.72 11.83
N ASN A 11 24.54 -19.58 11.13
CA ASN A 11 23.29 -18.93 10.74
C ASN A 11 22.59 -19.63 9.56
N PHE A 12 23.34 -20.28 8.66
CA PHE A 12 22.74 -21.01 7.54
C PHE A 12 22.06 -22.33 7.99
N ARG A 13 22.67 -23.06 8.95
CA ARG A 13 22.08 -24.31 9.48
C ARG A 13 20.78 -24.12 10.27
N LYS A 14 20.60 -22.99 10.95
CA LYS A 14 19.33 -22.70 11.66
C LYS A 14 18.17 -22.43 10.69
N ASN A 15 18.46 -21.89 9.52
CA ASN A 15 17.45 -21.59 8.49
C ASN A 15 16.98 -22.82 7.71
N LEU A 16 17.81 -23.84 7.47
CA LEU A 16 17.38 -25.07 6.80
C LEU A 16 16.36 -25.87 7.63
N ASN A 17 16.56 -25.95 8.94
CA ASN A 17 15.63 -26.63 9.84
C ASN A 17 14.32 -25.87 9.97
N LEU A 18 14.36 -24.53 9.98
CA LEU A 18 13.16 -23.69 9.98
C LEU A 18 12.39 -23.81 8.66
N PHE A 19 13.08 -23.85 7.52
CA PHE A 19 12.46 -24.05 6.21
C PHE A 19 11.83 -25.44 6.09
N SER A 20 12.51 -26.49 6.57
CA SER A 20 11.98 -27.85 6.64
C SER A 20 10.75 -27.94 7.56
N PHE A 21 10.77 -27.25 8.69
CA PHE A 21 9.66 -27.17 9.64
C PHE A 21 8.46 -26.41 9.06
N MET A 22 8.71 -25.25 8.43
CA MET A 22 7.70 -24.44 7.74
C MET A 22 7.10 -25.19 6.55
N ARG A 23 7.88 -25.97 5.81
CA ARG A 23 7.38 -26.84 4.73
C ARG A 23 6.46 -27.94 5.26
N LYS A 24 6.80 -28.56 6.40
CA LYS A 24 5.93 -29.56 7.04
C LYS A 24 4.64 -28.93 7.54
N ILE A 25 4.70 -27.75 8.16
CA ILE A 25 3.50 -26.99 8.59
C ILE A 25 2.63 -26.63 7.39
N PHE A 26 3.22 -26.13 6.30
CA PHE A 26 2.50 -25.79 5.08
C PHE A 26 1.81 -27.02 4.45
N LEU A 27 2.49 -28.16 4.38
CA LEU A 27 1.89 -29.41 3.90
C LEU A 27 0.77 -29.93 4.81
N LEU A 28 0.89 -29.74 6.12
CA LEU A 28 -0.11 -30.14 7.11
C LEU A 28 -1.37 -29.25 7.06
N LEU A 29 -1.19 -27.95 6.81
CA LEU A 29 -2.28 -27.00 6.56
C LEU A 29 -2.98 -27.26 5.22
N LEU A 30 -2.23 -27.63 4.16
CA LEU A 30 -2.82 -28.00 2.87
C LEU A 30 -3.71 -29.25 2.98
N ALA A 31 -3.33 -30.22 3.81
CA ALA A 31 -4.12 -31.42 4.07
C ALA A 31 -5.44 -31.13 4.82
N LEU A 32 -5.47 -30.11 5.69
CA LEU A 32 -6.67 -29.70 6.42
C LEU A 32 -7.72 -29.02 5.52
N VAL A 33 -7.30 -28.38 4.42
CA VAL A 33 -8.21 -27.75 3.44
C VAL A 33 -8.96 -28.81 2.61
N LEU A 34 -8.41 -30.00 2.45
CA LEU A 34 -9.00 -31.09 1.65
C LEU A 34 -10.01 -31.96 2.42
N LEU A 35 -10.21 -31.73 3.72
CA LEU A 35 -11.17 -32.48 4.54
C LEU A 35 -12.48 -31.73 4.83
N ASN A 36 -12.73 -30.60 4.16
CA ASN A 36 -13.97 -29.83 4.35
C ASN A 36 -14.81 -29.78 3.06
N CYS A 37 -15.20 -30.96 2.56
CA CYS A 37 -16.37 -31.10 1.69
C CYS A 37 -17.57 -31.49 2.56
N ASN A 38 -18.34 -30.50 3.00
CA ASN A 38 -19.71 -30.74 3.48
C ASN A 38 -20.67 -30.42 2.33
N ASP A 39 -21.39 -31.45 1.90
CA ASP A 39 -22.44 -31.41 0.88
C ASP A 39 -23.57 -30.47 1.30
N VAL A 40 -23.59 -29.26 0.74
CA VAL A 40 -24.77 -28.39 0.78
C VAL A 40 -25.61 -28.69 -0.46
N LYS A 41 -26.61 -29.55 -0.29
CA LYS A 41 -27.70 -29.73 -1.26
C LYS A 41 -28.46 -28.40 -1.41
N ARG A 42 -28.30 -27.73 -2.55
CA ARG A 42 -29.19 -26.62 -2.97
C ARG A 42 -30.45 -27.20 -3.61
N GLN A 43 -31.60 -26.96 -3.00
CA GLN A 43 -32.89 -27.10 -3.65
C GLN A 43 -33.11 -25.90 -4.57
N ASP A 44 -33.24 -26.18 -5.86
CA ASP A 44 -33.86 -25.29 -6.84
C ASP A 44 -35.32 -25.04 -6.45
N LYS A 45 -35.70 -23.77 -6.31
CA LYS A 45 -37.08 -23.35 -6.48
C LYS A 45 -37.12 -22.39 -7.66
N GLY A 46 -37.44 -22.96 -8.82
CA GLY A 46 -37.88 -22.21 -9.98
C GLY A 46 -39.11 -21.38 -9.62
N ILE A 47 -39.02 -20.07 -9.86
CA ILE A 47 -40.20 -19.21 -9.86
C ILE A 47 -40.84 -19.36 -11.23
N GLU A 48 -41.97 -20.07 -11.24
CA GLU A 48 -42.91 -20.16 -12.34
C GLU A 48 -43.55 -18.78 -12.53
N VAL A 49 -43.07 -18.02 -13.53
CA VAL A 49 -43.71 -16.77 -13.95
C VAL A 49 -44.87 -17.12 -14.88
N SER A 50 -46.06 -17.18 -14.28
CA SER A 50 -47.33 -17.17 -15.01
C SER A 50 -47.50 -15.84 -15.74
N THR A 51 -47.46 -15.91 -17.06
CA THR A 51 -47.95 -14.86 -17.96
C THR A 51 -49.43 -14.62 -17.72
N LYS A 52 -49.80 -13.36 -17.40
CA LYS A 52 -50.95 -12.68 -18.03
C LYS A 52 -51.06 -11.19 -17.64
N ASN A 53 -51.26 -10.42 -18.71
CA ASN A 53 -51.98 -9.14 -18.82
C ASN A 53 -51.20 -7.82 -18.76
N LYS A 54 -50.97 -7.35 -19.99
CA LYS A 54 -50.68 -6.00 -20.47
C LYS A 54 -51.88 -5.09 -20.25
N ALA A 55 -51.72 -4.05 -19.44
CA ALA A 55 -52.29 -2.70 -19.64
C ALA A 55 -52.00 -1.82 -18.40
N ASP A 56 -50.91 -1.06 -18.45
CA ASP A 56 -50.88 0.33 -17.96
C ASP A 56 -49.53 0.96 -18.32
N LEU A 57 -49.43 1.44 -19.58
CA LEU A 57 -48.39 2.40 -19.95
C LEU A 57 -48.79 3.77 -19.42
N LYS A 58 -48.27 4.15 -18.25
CA LYS A 58 -48.09 5.56 -17.89
C LYS A 58 -46.68 5.80 -17.36
N GLN A 59 -45.89 6.36 -18.27
CA GLN A 59 -44.78 7.30 -18.02
C GLN A 59 -43.55 6.75 -17.27
N PHE A 60 -42.72 6.00 -18.00
CA PHE A 60 -41.30 5.86 -17.67
C PHE A 60 -40.63 7.23 -17.80
N LYS A 61 -40.41 7.92 -16.67
CA LYS A 61 -39.44 9.02 -16.61
C LYS A 61 -38.08 8.45 -17.02
N LYS A 62 -37.53 9.00 -18.12
CA LYS A 62 -36.14 8.85 -18.54
C LYS A 62 -35.24 9.03 -17.30
N PRO A 63 -34.34 8.09 -16.97
CA PRO A 63 -33.39 8.31 -15.90
C PRO A 63 -32.49 9.47 -16.32
N GLU A 64 -32.65 10.62 -15.66
CA GLU A 64 -31.62 11.64 -15.66
C GLU A 64 -30.38 10.99 -15.04
N ILE A 65 -29.35 10.84 -15.87
CA ILE A 65 -28.03 10.47 -15.41
C ILE A 65 -27.59 11.59 -14.48
N PHE A 66 -27.72 11.35 -13.17
CA PHE A 66 -27.04 12.16 -12.17
C PHE A 66 -25.56 11.90 -12.43
N ILE A 67 -24.92 12.75 -13.25
CA ILE A 67 -23.47 12.85 -13.27
C ILE A 67 -23.12 13.36 -11.88
N GLY A 68 -22.95 12.41 -10.96
CA GLY A 68 -22.53 12.69 -9.61
C GLY A 68 -21.32 13.58 -9.75
N GLN A 69 -21.42 14.81 -9.22
CA GLN A 69 -20.25 15.59 -8.90
C GLN A 69 -19.33 14.63 -8.16
N LYS A 70 -18.24 14.24 -8.82
CA LYS A 70 -17.23 13.35 -8.24
C LYS A 70 -16.73 14.12 -7.03
N SER A 71 -17.24 13.77 -5.85
CA SER A 71 -16.94 14.46 -4.62
C SER A 71 -15.43 14.47 -4.48
N SER A 72 -14.87 15.66 -4.29
CA SER A 72 -13.42 15.81 -4.21
C SER A 72 -12.94 14.99 -3.02
N GLU A 73 -12.01 14.06 -3.24
CA GLU A 73 -11.52 13.16 -2.19
C GLU A 73 -10.95 13.95 -1.01
N ASP A 74 -11.41 13.65 0.20
CA ASP A 74 -10.85 14.22 1.43
C ASP A 74 -9.45 13.65 1.70
N PHE A 75 -8.51 14.52 2.08
CA PHE A 75 -7.12 14.09 2.27
C PHE A 75 -6.96 13.13 3.45
N ASN A 76 -7.68 13.31 4.55
CA ASN A 76 -7.50 12.46 5.74
C ASN A 76 -7.96 11.03 5.46
N SER A 77 -9.07 10.89 4.73
CA SER A 77 -9.60 9.60 4.31
C SER A 77 -8.66 8.92 3.31
N PHE A 78 -8.18 9.67 2.30
CA PHE A 78 -7.13 9.20 1.39
C PHE A 78 -5.88 8.74 2.14
N PHE A 79 -5.35 9.58 3.02
CA PHE A 79 -4.07 9.33 3.69
C PHE A 79 -4.15 8.13 4.62
N LYS A 80 -5.28 7.94 5.31
CA LYS A 80 -5.53 6.73 6.11
C LYS A 80 -5.42 5.47 5.26
N SER A 81 -6.11 5.43 4.11
CA SER A 81 -6.03 4.31 3.17
C SER A 81 -4.63 4.16 2.58
N PHE A 82 -3.99 5.27 2.20
CA PHE A 82 -2.63 5.30 1.67
C PHE A 82 -1.61 4.72 2.66
N SER A 83 -1.72 5.06 3.95
CA SER A 83 -0.81 4.59 4.98
C SER A 83 -1.02 3.12 5.34
N SER A 84 -2.26 2.60 5.28
CA SER A 84 -2.58 1.25 5.77
C SER A 84 -2.72 0.17 4.68
N ASP A 85 -3.04 0.55 3.45
CA ASP A 85 -3.32 -0.38 2.35
C ASP A 85 -2.25 -0.25 1.26
N LYS A 86 -1.40 -1.28 1.16
CA LYS A 86 -0.32 -1.37 0.16
C LYS A 86 -0.84 -1.28 -1.28
N GLN A 87 -1.96 -1.94 -1.59
CA GLN A 87 -2.51 -1.93 -2.95
C GLN A 87 -3.07 -0.55 -3.28
N PHE A 88 -3.79 0.06 -2.34
CA PHE A 88 -4.28 1.44 -2.47
C PHE A 88 -3.13 2.43 -2.64
N ARG A 89 -2.06 2.29 -1.85
CA ARG A 89 -0.86 3.12 -1.91
C ARG A 89 -0.22 3.07 -3.29
N VAL A 90 0.08 1.87 -3.78
CA VAL A 90 0.69 1.65 -5.10
C VAL A 90 -0.19 2.18 -6.23
N ALA A 91 -1.52 2.08 -6.12
CA ALA A 91 -2.44 2.61 -7.12
C ALA A 91 -2.48 4.15 -7.20
N HIS A 92 -2.04 4.85 -6.14
CA HIS A 92 -1.97 6.31 -6.07
C HIS A 92 -0.55 6.86 -6.25
N ILE A 93 0.35 6.04 -6.77
CA ILE A 93 1.70 6.43 -7.15
C ILE A 93 1.85 6.20 -8.65
N LYS A 94 2.26 7.24 -9.37
CA LYS A 94 2.68 7.12 -10.76
C LYS A 94 4.19 6.90 -10.77
N PHE A 95 4.60 5.71 -11.20
CA PHE A 95 6.00 5.37 -11.38
C PHE A 95 6.48 5.75 -12.79
N PRO A 96 7.76 6.13 -12.98
CA PRO A 96 8.75 6.36 -11.93
C PRO A 96 8.39 7.57 -11.07
N LEU A 97 8.56 7.45 -9.75
CA LEU A 97 8.24 8.53 -8.82
C LEU A 97 9.49 9.37 -8.57
N GLU A 98 9.39 10.68 -8.81
CA GLU A 98 10.49 11.61 -8.57
C GLU A 98 10.80 11.75 -7.07
N GLY A 99 12.07 11.94 -6.74
CA GLY A 99 12.49 11.92 -5.35
C GLY A 99 13.95 12.24 -5.08
N PHE A 100 14.35 11.93 -3.85
CA PHE A 100 15.74 11.95 -3.40
C PHE A 100 16.00 10.72 -2.53
N ASN A 101 17.15 10.07 -2.71
CA ASN A 101 17.58 8.95 -1.88
C ASN A 101 19.03 9.19 -1.46
N SER A 102 19.30 9.39 -0.16
CA SER A 102 20.66 9.57 0.34
C SER A 102 21.56 8.34 0.19
N ASP A 103 20.99 7.15 0.03
CA ASP A 103 21.77 5.91 -0.13
C ASP A 103 22.35 5.78 -1.55
N GLU A 104 21.68 6.39 -2.54
CA GLU A 104 22.02 6.29 -3.97
C GLU A 104 22.60 7.59 -4.55
N ASN A 105 22.21 8.74 -3.99
CA ASN A 105 22.67 10.04 -4.46
C ASN A 105 23.85 10.51 -3.62
N GLU A 106 24.96 10.89 -4.28
CA GLU A 106 26.00 11.68 -3.62
C GLU A 106 25.39 12.96 -3.02
N TYR A 107 25.72 13.21 -1.75
CA TYR A 107 25.31 14.41 -1.02
C TYR A 107 25.68 15.65 -1.85
N ASN A 108 24.67 16.37 -2.36
CA ASN A 108 24.74 17.51 -3.31
C ASN A 108 24.52 17.24 -4.80
N SER A 109 23.92 16.10 -5.20
CA SER A 109 23.38 15.91 -6.55
C SER A 109 22.13 16.78 -6.81
N LYS A 110 22.26 18.11 -6.67
CA LYS A 110 21.19 19.09 -6.91
C LYS A 110 20.64 19.07 -8.35
N ASN A 111 21.32 18.38 -9.26
CA ASN A 111 21.06 18.44 -10.69
C ASN A 111 20.40 17.17 -11.25
N LYS A 112 20.17 16.12 -10.45
CA LYS A 112 19.50 14.90 -10.92
C LYS A 112 18.56 14.35 -9.84
N PRO A 113 17.22 14.45 -10.02
CA PRO A 113 16.30 13.79 -9.12
C PRO A 113 16.47 12.27 -9.20
N TYR A 114 16.33 11.61 -8.05
CA TYR A 114 16.24 10.16 -7.98
C TYR A 114 14.85 9.72 -8.47
N HIS A 115 14.78 8.58 -9.14
CA HIS A 115 13.52 8.02 -9.62
C HIS A 115 13.28 6.70 -8.91
N TRP A 116 12.26 6.67 -8.07
CA TRP A 116 11.82 5.45 -7.41
C TRP A 116 11.05 4.61 -8.41
N GLU A 117 11.55 3.41 -8.67
CA GLU A 117 10.84 2.39 -9.45
C GLU A 117 9.90 1.59 -8.56
N LYS A 118 8.84 1.04 -9.16
CA LYS A 118 7.78 0.31 -8.45
C LYS A 118 8.33 -0.87 -7.65
N GLU A 119 9.33 -1.55 -8.19
CA GLU A 119 9.97 -2.73 -7.62
C GLU A 119 10.75 -2.40 -6.34
N ASN A 120 11.31 -1.19 -6.25
CA ASN A 120 12.15 -0.74 -5.13
C ASN A 120 11.34 -0.01 -4.04
N TRP A 121 10.10 0.40 -4.34
CA TRP A 121 9.25 1.22 -3.47
C TRP A 121 8.73 0.51 -2.21
N LEU A 122 8.74 -0.82 -2.21
CA LEU A 122 8.00 -1.61 -1.22
C LEU A 122 8.64 -1.67 0.18
N PHE A 123 9.94 -1.37 0.33
CA PHE A 123 10.64 -1.57 1.60
C PHE A 123 10.49 -0.40 2.58
N TYR A 124 10.66 0.83 2.12
CA TYR A 124 10.72 1.99 3.03
C TYR A 124 9.34 2.42 3.53
N SER A 125 8.31 2.33 2.69
CA SER A 125 7.01 2.95 3.01
C SER A 125 6.15 2.17 4.00
N GLU A 126 6.30 0.85 4.15
CA GLU A 126 5.51 0.08 5.13
C GLU A 126 5.95 0.41 6.57
N GLU A 127 7.26 0.42 6.82
CA GLU A 127 7.84 0.73 8.13
C GLU A 127 7.57 2.19 8.56
N ASP A 128 7.64 3.12 7.61
CA ASP A 128 7.40 4.55 7.84
C ASP A 128 6.02 4.86 8.45
N PHE A 129 4.99 4.07 8.10
CA PHE A 129 3.61 4.29 8.58
C PHE A 129 3.22 3.38 9.74
N GLU A 130 3.92 2.27 9.97
CA GLU A 130 3.56 1.27 10.99
C GLU A 130 3.99 1.65 12.42
N ASN A 131 4.90 2.62 12.58
CA ASN A 131 5.24 3.29 13.86
C ASN A 131 5.05 2.43 15.13
N THR A 132 5.85 1.37 15.27
CA THR A 132 6.29 0.98 16.62
C THR A 132 7.40 1.95 16.98
N LYS A 133 7.12 2.88 17.90
CA LYS A 133 8.08 3.88 18.37
C LYS A 133 9.38 3.18 18.79
N SER A 134 10.39 3.20 17.92
CA SER A 134 11.76 2.96 18.33
C SER A 134 12.11 3.96 19.43
N LYS A 135 13.07 3.62 20.30
CA LYS A 135 13.50 4.48 21.43
C LYS A 135 14.00 5.88 20.98
N ASP A 136 14.27 6.04 19.69
CA ASP A 136 14.55 7.33 19.07
C ASP A 136 13.26 8.09 18.75
N VAL A 137 13.16 9.31 19.26
CA VAL A 137 11.98 10.17 19.08
C VAL A 137 11.89 10.62 17.62
N ILE A 138 10.97 10.01 16.88
CA ILE A 138 10.58 10.40 15.52
C ILE A 138 9.37 11.33 15.60
N LYS A 139 9.44 12.49 14.91
CA LYS A 139 8.35 13.47 14.80
C LYS A 139 7.65 13.34 13.45
N THR A 140 6.37 13.70 13.41
CA THR A 140 5.60 13.79 12.17
C THR A 140 5.00 15.19 12.01
N GLU A 141 4.93 15.68 10.78
CA GLU A 141 4.38 17.01 10.45
C GLU A 141 3.60 16.96 9.13
N THR A 142 2.48 17.68 9.07
CA THR A 142 1.70 17.87 7.83
C THR A 142 1.72 19.34 7.42
N ILE A 143 2.34 19.65 6.29
CA ILE A 143 2.50 21.01 5.77
C ILE A 143 1.60 21.17 4.54
N LYS A 144 0.76 22.21 4.53
CA LYS A 144 -0.04 22.57 3.35
C LYS A 144 0.66 23.68 2.57
N LYS A 145 1.01 23.44 1.31
CA LYS A 145 1.65 24.42 0.41
C LYS A 145 0.96 24.40 -0.94
N ASP A 146 0.32 25.50 -1.31
CA ASP A 146 -0.47 25.61 -2.53
C ASP A 146 -1.51 24.48 -2.65
N SER A 147 -1.46 23.70 -3.74
CA SER A 147 -2.29 22.50 -3.98
C SER A 147 -1.68 21.20 -3.44
N THR A 148 -0.58 21.29 -2.69
CA THR A 148 0.23 20.16 -2.24
C THR A 148 0.17 20.01 -0.72
N ILE A 149 0.13 18.76 -0.26
CA ILE A 149 0.26 18.41 1.16
C ILE A 149 1.53 17.60 1.33
N ILE A 150 2.40 18.01 2.26
CA ILE A 150 3.63 17.30 2.57
C ILE A 150 3.46 16.63 3.94
N TYR A 151 3.61 15.31 3.99
CA TYR A 151 3.74 14.56 5.23
C TYR A 151 5.22 14.26 5.46
N ARG A 152 5.74 14.67 6.61
CA ARG A 152 7.16 14.58 6.94
C ARG A 152 7.36 13.73 8.18
N ILE A 153 8.35 12.85 8.15
CA ILE A 153 8.83 12.04 9.28
C ILE A 153 10.29 12.43 9.50
N TYR A 154 10.67 12.90 10.69
CA TYR A 154 12.03 13.41 10.90
C TYR A 154 12.50 13.26 12.34
N LYS A 155 13.83 13.33 12.51
CA LYS A 155 14.48 13.42 13.81
C LYS A 155 15.31 14.71 13.85
N GLU A 156 15.06 15.52 14.87
CA GLU A 156 15.75 16.80 15.02
C GLU A 156 17.26 16.60 15.17
N ASN A 157 18.03 17.46 14.49
CA ASN A 157 19.49 17.50 14.57
C ASN A 157 20.21 16.18 14.20
N SER A 158 19.56 15.25 13.48
CA SER A 158 20.19 13.98 13.09
C SER A 158 20.36 13.80 11.58
N GLY A 159 19.88 14.75 10.77
CA GLY A 159 19.88 14.61 9.32
C GLY A 159 18.87 13.59 8.75
N TYR A 160 18.14 12.87 9.61
CA TYR A 160 17.08 11.94 9.22
C TYR A 160 15.79 12.70 8.89
N ASP A 161 15.36 12.57 7.64
CA ASP A 161 14.22 13.29 7.08
C ASP A 161 13.59 12.49 5.93
N ILE A 162 12.31 12.17 6.09
CA ILE A 162 11.49 11.54 5.06
C ILE A 162 10.35 12.48 4.72
N GLN A 163 10.07 12.69 3.44
CA GLN A 163 8.95 13.51 2.97
C GLN A 163 8.14 12.79 1.90
N TYR A 164 6.83 12.86 2.07
CA TYR A 164 5.83 12.43 1.11
C TYR A 164 5.06 13.67 0.64
N ALA A 165 5.14 14.02 -0.64
CA ALA A 165 4.38 15.15 -1.19
C ALA A 165 3.19 14.65 -2.02
N PHE A 166 1.99 15.09 -1.66
CA PHE A 166 0.73 14.67 -2.28
C PHE A 166 0.08 15.82 -3.02
N LYS A 167 -0.51 15.54 -4.19
CA LYS A 167 -1.28 16.51 -4.97
C LYS A 167 -2.51 15.87 -5.58
N LYS A 168 -3.59 16.64 -5.72
CA LYS A 168 -4.79 16.19 -6.46
C LYS A 168 -4.52 16.24 -7.97
N ILE A 169 -4.76 15.11 -8.63
CA ILE A 169 -4.74 14.94 -10.09
C ILE A 169 -6.09 14.30 -10.46
N GLU A 170 -6.89 14.95 -11.30
CA GLU A 170 -8.23 14.47 -11.70
C GLU A 170 -9.16 14.12 -10.52
N ASN A 171 -9.14 14.97 -9.50
CA ASN A 171 -9.88 14.86 -8.23
C ASN A 171 -9.49 13.67 -7.34
N LYS A 172 -8.36 13.02 -7.59
CA LYS A 172 -7.78 11.98 -6.71
C LYS A 172 -6.44 12.43 -6.16
N TRP A 173 -6.16 12.16 -4.90
CA TRP A 173 -4.85 12.40 -4.33
C TRP A 173 -3.82 11.40 -4.85
N ASN A 174 -2.65 11.88 -5.23
CA ASN A 174 -1.54 11.04 -5.66
C ASN A 174 -0.28 11.47 -4.93
N LEU A 175 0.61 10.52 -4.62
CA LEU A 175 1.98 10.83 -4.25
C LEU A 175 2.72 11.28 -5.50
N ILE A 176 3.32 12.47 -5.45
CA ILE A 176 4.02 13.07 -6.58
C ILE A 176 5.53 13.22 -6.34
N TYR A 177 5.96 13.10 -5.08
CA TYR A 177 7.37 13.15 -4.72
C TYR A 177 7.63 12.39 -3.41
N TYR A 178 8.75 11.69 -3.33
CA TYR A 178 9.23 11.07 -2.10
C TYR A 178 10.73 11.29 -1.90
N SER A 179 11.12 11.79 -0.73
CA SER A 179 12.52 11.87 -0.34
C SER A 179 12.81 11.06 0.90
N TYR A 180 13.88 10.28 0.83
CA TYR A 180 14.54 9.64 1.96
C TYR A 180 15.92 10.29 2.15
N LYS A 181 16.18 10.80 3.35
CA LYS A 181 17.47 11.37 3.74
C LYS A 181 17.88 10.81 5.09
N ASN A 182 19.10 10.30 5.14
CA ASN A 182 19.77 9.84 6.34
C ASN A 182 21.25 10.26 6.25
N LEU A 183 21.76 10.96 7.27
CA LEU A 183 23.13 11.52 7.28
C LEU A 183 23.97 10.94 8.41
#